data_AF-A0A3E5IEL9-F1
#
_entry.id   AF-A0A3E5IEL9-F1
#
_cell.length_a   1.000
_cell.length_b   1.000
_cell.length_c   1.000
_cell.angle_alpha   90.00
_cell.angle_beta   90.00
_cell.angle_gamma   90.00
#
_symmetry.space_group_name_H-M   'P 1'
#
loop_
_entity.id
_entity.type
_entity.pdbx_description
1 polymer ?
#
loop_
_entity_poly.entity_id
_entity_poly.type
_entity_poly.pdbx_seq_one_letter_code
_entity_poly.pdbx_strand_id
1 'polypeptide(L)'
;MFREACIRFEPSFFHFIKEKPCYTLPSEFTAPINGLLHATSAIYADTDHRFRNQIARNHLQSFLLDVYDKVHRLFTHKEIEGGSRPNELFHKFVALVHEYCCSQRDVVFYAGKLCISTKYLTSICRSLTGHSAKKVIDDFTALEIKVLLQSTDLSIQEIADRLNFPDQSYLGRYFKRHEGVSPMEYRAELAG
;
A
#
# COMPACT_ATOMS: atom_id res chain seq x y z
N MET A 1 -9.67 3.74 -4.47
CA MET A 1 -10.34 4.04 -3.17
C MET A 1 -9.44 3.84 -1.95
N PHE A 2 -9.16 2.61 -1.49
CA PHE A 2 -8.34 2.37 -0.27
C PHE A 2 -6.93 2.96 -0.39
N ARG A 3 -6.25 2.75 -1.52
CA ARG A 3 -4.90 3.29 -1.73
C ARG A 3 -4.83 4.83 -1.76
N GLU A 4 -5.73 5.50 -2.46
CA GLU A 4 -5.82 6.97 -2.46
C GLU A 4 -6.07 7.52 -1.05
N ALA A 5 -6.90 6.83 -0.27
CA ALA A 5 -7.14 7.14 1.13
C ALA A 5 -5.90 6.89 2.02
N CYS A 6 -5.06 5.93 1.63
CA CYS A 6 -3.91 5.46 2.40
C CYS A 6 -2.55 6.10 2.07
N ILE A 7 -2.45 6.92 1.02
CA ILE A 7 -1.17 7.50 0.52
C ILE A 7 -0.33 8.20 1.60
N ARG A 8 -0.94 8.62 2.71
CA ARG A 8 -0.28 9.36 3.79
C ARG A 8 0.15 8.50 4.99
N PHE A 9 -0.16 7.20 5.02
CA PHE A 9 0.13 6.38 6.19
C PHE A 9 1.41 5.59 6.01
N GLU A 10 2.19 5.53 7.08
CA GLU A 10 3.44 4.80 7.11
C GLU A 10 3.20 3.27 7.07
N PRO A 11 4.11 2.49 6.48
CA PRO A 11 3.99 1.03 6.47
C PRO A 11 3.97 0.39 7.86
N SER A 12 4.56 1.04 8.86
CA SER A 12 4.48 0.67 10.27
C SER A 12 3.04 0.61 10.76
N PHE A 13 2.21 1.58 10.39
CA PHE A 13 0.79 1.58 10.70
C PHE A 13 0.07 0.37 10.09
N PHE A 14 0.27 0.09 8.80
CA PHE A 14 -0.39 -1.06 8.15
C PHE A 14 0.09 -2.41 8.68
N HIS A 15 1.37 -2.52 9.03
CA HIS A 15 1.89 -3.70 9.69
C HIS A 15 1.29 -3.85 11.09
N PHE A 16 1.24 -2.78 11.87
CA PHE A 16 0.68 -2.76 13.21
C PHE A 16 -0.79 -3.21 13.24
N ILE A 17 -1.64 -2.65 12.37
CA ILE A 17 -3.06 -3.05 12.30
C ILE A 17 -3.24 -4.49 11.79
N LYS A 18 -2.27 -5.03 11.03
CA LYS A 18 -2.28 -6.43 10.58
C LYS A 18 -1.90 -7.38 11.73
N GLU A 19 -0.91 -7.02 12.54
CA GLU A 19 -0.46 -7.81 13.69
C GLU A 19 -1.42 -7.70 14.89
N LYS A 20 -2.07 -6.54 15.06
CA LYS A 20 -3.10 -6.29 16.07
C LYS A 20 -4.45 -5.95 15.42
N PRO A 21 -5.12 -6.94 14.79
CA PRO A 21 -6.35 -6.71 14.01
C PRO A 21 -7.57 -6.38 14.87
N CYS A 22 -7.55 -6.74 16.15
CA CYS A 22 -8.65 -6.49 17.08
C CYS A 22 -8.14 -5.67 18.27
N TYR A 23 -8.70 -4.48 18.45
CA TYR A 23 -8.51 -3.67 19.65
C TYR A 23 -9.84 -3.04 20.05
N THR A 24 -10.22 -3.21 21.31
CA THR A 24 -11.44 -2.60 21.85
C THR A 24 -11.14 -1.17 22.25
N LEU A 25 -11.61 -0.21 21.45
CA LEU A 25 -11.48 1.21 21.76
C LEU A 25 -12.33 1.58 22.99
N PRO A 26 -11.84 2.47 23.88
CA PRO A 26 -12.66 3.10 24.92
C PRO A 26 -13.92 3.75 24.33
N SER A 27 -15.02 3.74 25.09
CA SER A 27 -16.35 4.20 24.64
C SER A 27 -16.37 5.66 24.18
N GLU A 28 -15.50 6.50 24.74
CA GLU A 28 -15.30 7.90 24.31
C GLU A 28 -14.78 8.04 22.87
N PHE A 29 -14.10 7.02 22.34
CA PHE A 29 -13.55 7.02 20.98
C PHE A 29 -14.42 6.30 19.95
N THR A 30 -15.47 5.58 20.35
CA THR A 30 -16.29 4.77 19.44
C THR A 30 -17.41 5.57 18.78
N ALA A 31 -17.94 6.61 19.44
CA ALA A 31 -19.06 7.39 18.91
C ALA A 31 -18.76 8.06 17.54
N PRO A 32 -17.60 8.71 17.32
CA PRO A 32 -17.28 9.30 16.01
C PRO A 32 -17.14 8.26 14.89
N ILE A 33 -16.49 7.12 15.19
CA ILE A 33 -16.32 6.02 14.22
C ILE A 33 -17.67 5.45 13.82
N ASN A 34 -18.53 5.16 14.80
CA ASN A 34 -19.86 4.61 14.54
C ASN A 34 -20.70 5.58 13.70
N GLY A 35 -20.65 6.88 14.01
CA GLY A 35 -21.32 7.91 13.20
C GLY A 35 -20.86 7.91 11.74
N LEU A 36 -19.55 7.84 11.52
CA LEU A 36 -18.97 7.79 10.17
C LEU A 36 -19.34 6.50 9.42
N LEU A 37 -19.33 5.35 10.09
CA LEU A 37 -19.74 4.06 9.51
C LEU A 37 -21.21 4.07 9.11
N HIS A 38 -22.09 4.60 9.96
CA HIS A 38 -23.52 4.73 9.65
C HIS A 38 -23.75 5.65 8.44
N ALA A 39 -23.12 6.82 8.42
CA ALA A 39 -23.23 7.75 7.30
C ALA A 39 -22.71 7.14 5.98
N THR A 40 -21.59 6.42 6.05
CA THR A 40 -21.02 5.72 4.89
C THR A 40 -21.96 4.65 4.36
N SER A 41 -22.55 3.84 5.25
CA SER A 41 -23.50 2.78 4.88
C SER A 41 -24.75 3.35 4.19
N ALA A 42 -25.31 4.44 4.73
CA ALA A 42 -26.48 5.09 4.16
C ALA A 42 -26.21 5.66 2.76
N ILE A 43 -25.09 6.36 2.58
CA ILE A 43 -24.71 6.94 1.27
C ILE A 43 -24.33 5.86 0.28
N TYR A 44 -23.71 4.77 0.73
CA TYR A 44 -23.35 3.66 -0.15
C TYR A 44 -24.57 2.83 -0.57
N ALA A 45 -25.68 2.87 0.17
CA ALA A 45 -26.93 2.21 -0.19
C ALA A 45 -27.68 2.95 -1.32
N ASP A 46 -27.46 4.25 -1.50
CA ASP A 46 -28.03 5.04 -2.60
C ASP A 46 -27.23 4.83 -3.89
N THR A 47 -27.70 3.91 -4.74
CA THR A 47 -27.02 3.54 -5.99
C THR A 47 -27.10 4.61 -7.07
N ASP A 48 -28.07 5.52 -6.99
CA ASP A 48 -28.30 6.59 -7.98
C ASP A 48 -27.47 7.85 -7.66
N HIS A 49 -26.81 7.88 -6.50
CA HIS A 49 -26.02 9.02 -6.05
C HIS A 49 -24.75 9.22 -6.89
N ARG A 50 -24.73 10.26 -7.73
CA ARG A 50 -23.63 10.58 -8.66
C ARG A 50 -22.24 10.68 -8.01
N PHE A 51 -22.15 11.10 -6.75
CA PHE A 51 -20.87 11.22 -6.02
C PHE A 51 -20.61 10.08 -5.01
N ARG A 52 -21.36 8.96 -5.06
CA ARG A 52 -21.26 7.84 -4.10
C ARG A 52 -19.82 7.38 -3.87
N ASN A 53 -19.08 7.11 -4.94
CA ASN A 53 -17.70 6.63 -4.86
C ASN A 53 -16.75 7.68 -4.27
N GLN A 54 -16.94 8.96 -4.61
CA GLN A 54 -16.11 10.03 -4.07
C GLN A 54 -16.35 10.23 -2.57
N ILE A 55 -17.61 10.19 -2.14
CA ILE A 55 -17.96 10.30 -0.71
C ILE A 55 -17.45 9.09 0.07
N ALA A 56 -17.67 7.87 -0.44
CA ALA A 56 -17.16 6.65 0.18
C ALA A 56 -15.63 6.68 0.34
N ARG A 57 -14.90 7.18 -0.66
CA ARG A 57 -13.45 7.40 -0.57
C ARG A 57 -13.08 8.38 0.55
N ASN A 58 -13.75 9.52 0.62
CA ASN A 58 -13.47 10.55 1.63
C ASN A 58 -13.77 10.05 3.04
N HIS A 59 -14.86 9.29 3.21
CA HIS A 59 -15.19 8.67 4.48
C HIS A 59 -14.17 7.61 4.87
N LEU A 60 -13.75 6.75 3.94
CA LEU A 60 -12.69 5.77 4.19
C LEU A 60 -11.39 6.46 4.59
N GLN A 61 -11.02 7.57 3.93
CA GLN A 61 -9.85 8.37 4.30
C GLN A 61 -9.99 8.97 5.70
N SER A 62 -11.15 9.52 6.03
CA SER A 62 -11.43 10.08 7.36
C SER A 62 -11.34 9.01 8.45
N PHE A 63 -11.89 7.82 8.17
CA PHE A 63 -11.81 6.66 9.06
C PHE A 63 -10.36 6.23 9.29
N LEU A 64 -9.57 6.08 8.23
CA LEU A 64 -8.17 5.67 8.35
C LEU A 64 -7.32 6.72 9.09
N LEU A 65 -7.58 8.02 8.88
CA LEU A 65 -6.90 9.11 9.61
C LEU A 65 -7.20 9.04 11.11
N ASP A 66 -8.46 8.80 11.49
CA ASP A 66 -8.87 8.65 12.89
C ASP A 66 -8.26 7.39 13.52
N VAL A 67 -8.22 6.26 12.80
CA VAL A 67 -7.54 5.04 13.26
C VAL A 67 -6.04 5.30 13.42
N TYR A 68 -5.40 6.01 12.48
CA TYR A 68 -3.98 6.36 12.57
C TYR A 68 -3.65 7.21 13.80
N ASP A 69 -4.44 8.26 14.07
CA ASP A 69 -4.29 9.10 15.26
C ASP A 69 -4.46 8.26 16.55
N LYS A 70 -5.47 7.40 16.61
CA LYS A 70 -5.70 6.51 17.76
C LYS A 70 -4.56 5.52 17.97
N VAL A 71 -4.01 4.95 16.90
CA VAL A 71 -2.84 4.07 17.00
C VAL A 71 -1.66 4.83 17.61
N HIS A 72 -1.39 6.05 17.17
CA HIS A 72 -0.26 6.84 17.69
C HIS A 72 -0.48 7.41 19.09
N ARG A 73 -1.73 7.57 19.53
CA ARG A 73 -2.07 8.01 20.90
C ARG A 73 -2.08 6.87 21.91
N LEU A 74 -2.56 5.70 21.52
CA LEU A 74 -2.81 4.58 22.43
C LEU A 74 -1.62 3.61 22.51
N PHE A 75 -0.72 3.63 21.53
CA PHE A 75 0.43 2.74 21.48
C PHE A 75 1.73 3.53 21.41
N THR A 76 2.75 3.00 22.05
CA THR A 76 4.09 3.57 21.96
C THR A 76 4.69 3.32 20.59
N HIS A 77 5.61 4.18 20.17
CA HIS A 77 6.39 4.00 18.94
C HIS A 77 7.06 2.61 18.87
N LYS A 78 7.50 2.08 20.02
CA LYS A 78 8.09 0.73 20.13
C LYS A 78 7.10 -0.39 19.82
N GLU A 79 5.82 -0.19 20.14
CA GLU A 79 4.75 -1.13 19.83
C GLU A 79 4.30 -1.04 18.37
N ILE A 80 4.37 0.16 17.78
CA ILE A 80 3.95 0.42 16.39
C ILE A 80 5.03 -0.03 15.40
N GLU A 81 6.28 0.38 15.61
CA GLU A 81 7.40 0.05 14.71
C GLU A 81 8.12 -1.25 15.07
N GLY A 82 7.70 -1.90 16.16
CA GLY A 82 8.38 -3.07 16.70
C GLY A 82 9.73 -2.70 17.31
N GLY A 83 9.89 -2.99 18.60
CA GLY A 83 11.05 -2.54 19.37
C GLY A 83 12.41 -3.16 19.06
N SER A 84 12.61 -3.71 17.87
CA SER A 84 13.88 -4.28 17.41
C SER A 84 14.40 -3.53 16.19
N ARG A 85 15.72 -3.31 16.13
CA ARG A 85 16.40 -2.68 14.99
C ARG A 85 16.03 -3.30 13.61
N PRO A 86 15.87 -4.64 13.47
CA PRO A 86 15.35 -5.23 12.24
C PRO A 86 13.98 -4.71 11.81
N ASN A 87 13.05 -4.49 12.74
CA ASN A 87 11.71 -3.98 12.42
C ASN A 87 11.79 -2.53 11.98
N GLU A 88 12.51 -1.66 12.71
CA GLU A 88 12.73 -0.27 12.31
C GLU A 88 13.33 -0.17 10.89
N LEU A 89 14.34 -0.99 10.58
CA LEU A 89 14.94 -1.04 9.25
C LEU A 89 13.96 -1.52 8.18
N PHE A 90 13.09 -2.47 8.53
CA PHE A 90 12.05 -2.95 7.63
C PHE A 90 10.99 -1.88 7.36
N HIS A 91 10.55 -1.13 8.38
CA HIS A 91 9.60 -0.03 8.19
C HIS A 91 10.17 1.07 7.30
N LYS A 92 11.43 1.48 7.55
CA LYS A 92 12.15 2.41 6.67
C LYS A 92 12.30 1.86 5.25
N PHE A 93 12.60 0.57 5.10
CA PHE A 93 12.65 -0.08 3.80
C PHE A 93 11.31 0.03 3.06
N VAL A 94 10.20 -0.35 3.69
CA VAL A 94 8.89 -0.30 3.02
C VAL A 94 8.50 1.15 2.70
N ALA A 95 8.85 2.12 3.53
CA ALA A 95 8.61 3.54 3.25
C ALA A 95 9.36 3.99 1.99
N LEU A 96 10.64 3.61 1.89
CA LEU A 96 11.43 3.83 0.67
C LEU A 96 10.81 3.11 -0.54
N VAL A 97 10.32 1.87 -0.40
CA VAL A 97 9.67 1.15 -1.50
C VAL A 97 8.43 1.90 -1.96
N HIS A 98 7.60 2.41 -1.04
CA HIS A 98 6.43 3.21 -1.40
C HIS A 98 6.81 4.49 -2.17
N GLU A 99 7.92 5.14 -1.80
CA GLU A 99 8.41 6.35 -2.46
C GLU A 99 9.07 6.07 -3.82
N TYR A 100 9.85 4.98 -3.94
CA TYR A 100 10.75 4.77 -5.06
C TYR A 100 10.42 3.57 -5.95
N CYS A 101 9.45 2.70 -5.63
CA CYS A 101 9.17 1.49 -6.44
C CYS A 101 8.88 1.78 -7.92
N CYS A 102 8.30 2.95 -8.21
CA CYS A 102 8.04 3.41 -9.57
C CYS A 102 9.30 3.77 -10.36
N SER A 103 10.43 4.07 -9.71
CA SER A 103 11.66 4.50 -10.38
C SER A 103 12.86 3.58 -10.13
N GLN A 104 12.89 2.89 -8.99
CA GLN A 104 14.00 2.08 -8.50
C GLN A 104 13.51 0.69 -8.11
N ARG A 105 14.07 -0.33 -8.76
CA ARG A 105 13.68 -1.75 -8.57
C ARG A 105 14.82 -2.62 -8.02
N ASP A 106 15.99 -2.04 -7.79
CA ASP A 106 17.18 -2.77 -7.33
C ASP A 106 17.32 -2.75 -5.82
N VAL A 107 17.49 -3.92 -5.22
CA VAL A 107 17.71 -4.06 -3.76
C VAL A 107 18.91 -3.26 -3.28
N VAL A 108 19.93 -3.08 -4.14
CA VAL A 108 21.14 -2.31 -3.84
C VAL A 108 20.81 -0.85 -3.51
N PHE A 109 19.88 -0.22 -4.25
CA PHE A 109 19.46 1.15 -4.00
C PHE A 109 18.89 1.32 -2.58
N TYR A 110 17.97 0.44 -2.20
CA TYR A 110 17.32 0.47 -0.89
C TYR A 110 18.29 0.16 0.25
N ALA A 111 19.15 -0.86 0.07
CA ALA A 111 20.17 -1.20 1.05
C ALA A 111 21.16 -0.04 1.27
N GLY A 112 21.55 0.66 0.18
CA GLY A 112 22.37 1.86 0.23
C GLY A 112 21.71 3.01 1.01
N LYS A 113 20.42 3.29 0.76
CA LYS A 113 19.65 4.30 1.49
C LYS A 113 19.52 4.01 2.99
N LEU A 114 19.53 2.73 3.36
CA LEU A 114 19.46 2.27 4.75
C LEU A 114 20.83 2.08 5.40
N CYS A 115 21.93 2.33 4.67
CA CYS A 115 23.31 2.11 5.11
C CYS A 115 23.57 0.67 5.61
N ILE A 116 23.00 -0.32 4.93
CA ILE A 116 23.17 -1.75 5.26
C ILE A 116 23.53 -2.57 4.01
N SER A 117 23.97 -3.82 4.20
CA SER A 117 24.20 -4.73 3.08
C SER A 117 22.88 -5.26 2.52
N THR A 118 22.85 -5.56 1.22
CA THR A 118 21.72 -6.22 0.54
C THR A 118 21.37 -7.57 1.16
N LYS A 119 22.39 -8.31 1.62
CA LYS A 119 22.25 -9.58 2.34
C LYS A 119 21.51 -9.38 3.65
N TYR A 120 21.88 -8.37 4.43
CA TYR A 120 21.22 -8.07 5.70
C TYR A 120 19.77 -7.61 5.49
N LEU A 121 19.52 -6.70 4.54
CA LEU A 121 18.17 -6.28 4.19
C LEU A 121 17.28 -7.47 3.76
N THR A 122 17.81 -8.36 2.93
CA THR A 122 17.10 -9.56 2.50
C THR A 122 16.82 -10.52 3.66
N SER A 123 17.76 -10.65 4.60
CA SER A 123 17.58 -11.45 5.82
C SER A 123 16.44 -10.89 6.69
N ILE A 124 16.40 -9.57 6.88
CA ILE A 124 15.33 -8.88 7.60
C ILE A 124 13.98 -9.16 6.94
N CYS A 125 13.87 -8.93 5.62
CA CYS A 125 12.63 -9.15 4.89
C CYS A 125 12.14 -10.59 5.01
N ARG A 126 13.04 -11.57 4.90
CA ARG A 126 12.69 -12.99 5.02
C ARG A 126 12.20 -13.34 6.42
N SER A 127 12.85 -12.81 7.45
CA SER A 127 12.46 -13.06 8.83
C SER A 127 11.08 -12.48 9.17
N LEU A 128 10.72 -11.32 8.61
CA LEU A 128 9.48 -10.61 8.95
C LEU A 128 8.30 -10.94 8.02
N THR A 129 8.58 -11.27 6.76
CA THR A 129 7.52 -11.45 5.75
C THR A 129 7.52 -12.83 5.11
N GLY A 130 8.55 -13.65 5.35
CA GLY A 130 8.79 -14.88 4.60
C GLY A 130 9.37 -14.66 3.20
N HIS A 131 9.50 -13.40 2.73
CA HIS A 131 9.86 -13.07 1.37
C HIS A 131 11.20 -12.32 1.26
N SER A 132 11.85 -12.37 0.09
CA SER A 132 13.05 -11.60 -0.16
C SER A 132 12.74 -10.10 -0.31
N ALA A 133 13.74 -9.24 -0.08
CA ALA A 133 13.60 -7.80 -0.31
C ALA A 133 13.20 -7.49 -1.76
N LYS A 134 13.73 -8.26 -2.73
CA LYS A 134 13.36 -8.14 -4.14
C LYS A 134 11.88 -8.44 -4.37
N LYS A 135 11.35 -9.50 -3.77
CA LYS A 135 9.93 -9.83 -3.88
C LYS A 135 9.04 -8.71 -3.30
N VAL A 136 9.42 -8.12 -2.16
CA VAL A 136 8.67 -6.99 -1.59
C VAL A 136 8.64 -5.81 -2.57
N ILE A 137 9.78 -5.42 -3.13
CA ILE A 137 9.85 -4.36 -4.16
C ILE A 137 8.96 -4.71 -5.36
N ASP A 138 9.03 -5.96 -5.80
CA ASP A 138 8.34 -6.39 -7.00
C ASP A 138 6.82 -6.40 -6.80
N ASP A 139 6.34 -6.89 -5.66
CA ASP A 139 4.92 -6.93 -5.30
C ASP A 139 4.33 -5.51 -5.21
N PHE A 140 5.08 -4.55 -4.63
CA PHE A 140 4.67 -3.14 -4.60
C PHE A 140 4.62 -2.53 -6.00
N THR A 141 5.62 -2.82 -6.84
CA THR A 141 5.66 -2.30 -8.23
C THR A 141 4.52 -2.89 -9.07
N ALA A 142 4.26 -4.20 -8.96
CA ALA A 142 3.16 -4.87 -9.63
C ALA A 142 1.80 -4.29 -9.18
N LEU A 143 1.68 -3.95 -7.89
CA LEU A 143 0.50 -3.28 -7.36
C LEU A 143 0.31 -1.87 -7.94
N GLU A 144 1.38 -1.08 -8.12
CA GLU A 144 1.29 0.22 -8.82
C GLU A 144 0.82 0.08 -10.26
N ILE A 145 1.33 -0.93 -10.98
CA ILE A 145 0.89 -1.22 -12.34
C ILE A 145 -0.61 -1.56 -12.35
N LYS A 146 -1.07 -2.45 -11.46
CA LYS A 146 -2.50 -2.80 -11.33
C LYS A 146 -3.37 -1.57 -11.09
N VAL A 147 -2.92 -0.66 -10.22
CA VAL A 147 -3.67 0.57 -9.94
C VAL A 147 -3.78 1.43 -11.18
N LEU A 148 -2.69 1.70 -11.90
CA LEU A 148 -2.75 2.50 -13.12
C LEU A 148 -3.59 1.84 -14.22
N LEU A 149 -3.57 0.51 -14.31
CA LEU A 149 -4.41 -0.23 -15.24
C LEU A 149 -5.91 -0.09 -14.91
N GLN A 150 -6.27 0.02 -13.62
CA GLN A 150 -7.65 0.09 -13.13
C GLN A 150 -8.22 1.51 -13.07
N SER A 151 -7.39 2.50 -12.72
CA SER A 151 -7.85 3.84 -12.37
C SER A 151 -7.64 4.89 -13.46
N THR A 152 -7.00 4.51 -14.57
CA THR A 152 -6.66 5.43 -15.66
C THR A 152 -6.83 4.79 -17.03
N ASP A 153 -7.08 5.62 -18.04
CA ASP A 153 -7.14 5.23 -19.45
C ASP A 153 -5.76 5.25 -20.13
N LEU A 154 -4.66 5.38 -19.36
CA LEU A 154 -3.31 5.44 -19.89
C LEU A 154 -2.98 4.19 -20.71
N SER A 155 -2.34 4.36 -21.85
CA SER A 155 -1.79 3.26 -22.64
C SER A 155 -0.70 2.51 -21.85
N ILE A 156 -0.42 1.26 -22.24
CA ILE A 156 0.64 0.47 -21.60
C ILE A 156 2.02 1.15 -21.74
N GLN A 157 2.23 1.87 -22.85
CA GLN A 157 3.43 2.68 -23.06
C GLN A 157 3.51 3.85 -22.08
N GLU A 158 2.44 4.63 -21.90
CA GLU A 158 2.44 5.73 -20.93
C GLU A 158 2.65 5.24 -19.49
N ILE A 159 2.11 4.07 -19.14
CA ILE A 159 2.36 3.43 -17.84
C ILE A 159 3.83 3.01 -17.72
N ALA A 160 4.41 2.46 -18.77
CA ALA A 160 5.82 2.09 -18.79
C ALA A 160 6.71 3.31 -18.57
N ASP A 161 6.45 4.40 -19.30
CA ASP A 161 7.19 5.65 -19.17
C ASP A 161 7.05 6.25 -17.76
N ARG A 162 5.82 6.28 -17.22
CA ARG A 162 5.53 6.79 -15.87
C ARG A 162 6.21 6.00 -14.76
N LEU A 163 6.32 4.68 -14.93
CA LEU A 163 6.99 3.78 -14.00
C LEU A 163 8.44 3.51 -14.42
N ASN A 164 9.03 4.38 -15.25
CA ASN A 164 10.43 4.38 -15.64
C ASN A 164 10.91 3.02 -16.18
N PHE A 165 10.03 2.25 -16.82
CA PHE A 165 10.39 1.02 -17.52
C PHE A 165 11.01 1.38 -18.87
N PRO A 166 11.99 0.59 -19.36
CA PRO A 166 12.64 0.88 -20.64
C PRO A 166 11.68 0.96 -21.83
N ASP A 167 10.65 0.10 -21.84
CA ASP A 167 9.63 0.04 -22.87
C ASP A 167 8.40 -0.74 -22.37
N GLN A 168 7.28 -0.65 -23.10
CA GLN A 168 6.05 -1.40 -22.79
C GLN A 168 6.22 -2.93 -22.79
N SER A 169 7.15 -3.47 -23.58
CA SER A 169 7.40 -4.91 -23.65
C SER A 169 8.13 -5.41 -22.40
N TYR A 170 9.03 -4.61 -21.84
CA TYR A 170 9.68 -4.87 -20.58
C TYR A 170 8.66 -4.81 -19.44
N LEU A 171 7.81 -3.79 -19.40
CA LEU A 171 6.71 -3.72 -18.43
C LEU A 171 5.80 -4.95 -18.57
N GLY A 172 5.40 -5.31 -19.79
CA GLY A 172 4.54 -6.46 -20.05
C GLY A 172 5.12 -7.77 -19.54
N ARG A 173 6.41 -8.04 -19.82
CA ARG A 173 7.12 -9.21 -19.31
C ARG A 173 7.26 -9.20 -17.79
N TYR A 174 7.54 -8.02 -17.22
CA TYR A 174 7.64 -7.84 -15.78
C TYR A 174 6.30 -8.16 -15.11
N PHE A 175 5.21 -7.53 -15.55
CA PHE A 175 3.88 -7.74 -14.99
C PHE A 175 3.42 -9.19 -15.13
N LYS A 176 3.59 -9.80 -16.31
CA LYS A 176 3.23 -11.20 -16.54
C LYS A 176 3.98 -12.18 -15.65
N ARG A 177 5.24 -11.89 -15.31
CA ARG A 177 6.01 -12.71 -14.37
C ARG A 177 5.41 -12.69 -12.96
N HIS A 178 4.86 -11.57 -12.54
CA HIS A 178 4.35 -11.38 -11.17
C HIS A 178 2.87 -11.73 -11.02
N GLU A 179 2.05 -11.44 -12.03
CA GLU A 179 0.59 -11.62 -11.96
C GLU A 179 0.07 -12.79 -12.84
N GLY A 180 0.94 -13.42 -13.63
CA GLY A 180 0.59 -14.55 -14.51
C GLY A 180 -0.05 -14.16 -15.85
N VAL A 181 -0.64 -12.97 -15.94
CA VAL A 181 -1.30 -12.41 -17.13
C VAL A 181 -0.61 -11.14 -17.61
N SER A 182 -0.78 -10.78 -18.88
CA SER A 182 -0.27 -9.51 -19.42
C SER A 182 -1.09 -8.31 -18.93
N PRO A 183 -0.52 -7.09 -18.95
CA PRO A 183 -1.24 -5.87 -18.60
C PRO A 183 -2.52 -5.65 -19.42
N MET A 184 -2.50 -6.03 -20.70
CA MET A 184 -3.65 -5.91 -21.59
C MET A 184 -4.75 -6.91 -21.25
N GLU A 185 -4.38 -8.18 -21.01
CA GLU A 185 -5.33 -9.22 -20.55
C GLU A 185 -5.97 -8.81 -19.23
N TYR A 186 -5.16 -8.34 -18.27
CA TYR A 186 -5.65 -7.84 -16.98
C TYR A 186 -6.64 -6.69 -17.12
N ARG A 187 -6.38 -5.74 -18.03
CA ARG A 187 -7.31 -4.63 -18.29
C ARG A 187 -8.61 -5.11 -18.96
N ALA A 188 -8.53 -6.07 -19.86
CA ALA A 188 -9.71 -6.63 -20.52
C ALA A 188 -10.62 -7.37 -19.53
N GLU A 189 -10.05 -8.11 -18.59
CA GLU A 189 -10.81 -8.80 -17.52
C GLU A 189 -11.57 -7.84 -16.60
N LEU A 190 -11.09 -6.60 -16.43
CA LEU A 190 -11.76 -5.57 -15.62
C LEU A 190 -12.92 -4.87 -16.35
N ALA A 191 -12.93 -4.93 -17.68
CA ALA A 191 -13.94 -4.28 -18.52
C ALA A 191 -15.14 -5.20 -18.85
N GLY A 192 -15.05 -6.49 -18.50
CA GLY A 192 -16.12 -7.48 -18.58
C GLY A 192 -16.85 -7.64 -17.26
#